data_AF-A0A3D3MFL2-F1
#
_entry.id   AF-A0A3D3MFL2-F1
#
_cell.length_a   1.000
_cell.length_b   1.000
_cell.length_c   1.000
_cell.angle_alpha   90.00
_cell.angle_beta   90.00
_cell.angle_gamma   90.00
#
_symmetry.space_group_name_H-M   'P 1'
#
loop_
_entity.id
_entity.type
_entity.pdbx_description
1 polymer ?
#
loop_
_entity_poly.entity_id
_entity_poly.type
_entity_poly.pdbx_seq_one_letter_code
_entity_poly.pdbx_strand_id
1 'polypeptide(L)' 'MSNLKFKKGDMVYVNTNPKVKMNVIGITSNGEISVMYFKPGFVRASSSFIPEILTLVKK' A
#
# COMPACT_ATOMS: atom_id res chain seq x y z
N MET A 1 -12.85 4.45 14.23
CA MET A 1 -12.16 3.15 14.30
C MET A 1 -10.89 3.25 13.48
N SER A 2 -9.74 3.36 14.14
CA SER A 2 -8.44 3.49 13.49
C SER A 2 -8.02 2.12 12.97
N ASN A 3 -7.90 1.95 11.65
CA ASN A 3 -7.37 0.72 11.03
C ASN A 3 -5.88 0.56 11.36
N LEU A 4 -5.59 -0.03 12.54
CA LEU A 4 -4.25 -0.21 13.13
C LEU A 4 -3.33 -1.20 12.36
N LYS A 5 -3.80 -1.78 11.25
CA LYS A 5 -3.10 -2.85 10.53
C LYS A 5 -1.91 -2.36 9.71
N PHE A 6 -1.91 -1.11 9.26
CA PHE A 6 -0.87 -0.56 8.39
C PHE A 6 -0.38 0.79 8.93
N LYS A 7 0.92 1.04 8.82
CA LYS A 7 1.55 2.33 9.15
C LYS A 7 2.42 2.83 8.00
N LYS A 8 2.69 4.13 7.99
CA LYS A 8 3.61 4.76 7.04
C LYS A 8 4.99 4.08 7.12
N GLY A 9 5.55 3.75 5.96
CA GLY A 9 6.82 3.03 5.84
C GLY A 9 6.68 1.52 5.76
N ASP A 10 5.51 0.95 6.01
CA ASP A 10 5.28 -0.47 5.77
C ASP A 10 5.36 -0.80 4.28
N MET A 11 5.84 -2.00 3.98
CA MET A 11 5.84 -2.56 2.64
C MET A 11 4.67 -3.52 2.48
N VAL A 12 3.85 -3.30 1.46
CA VAL A 12 2.62 -4.05 1.19
C VAL A 12 2.57 -4.50 -0.26
N TYR A 13 1.70 -5.45 -0.55
CA TYR A 13 1.30 -5.81 -1.91
C TYR A 13 -0.22 -6.01 -1.97
N VAL A 14 -0.78 -5.91 -3.18
CA VAL A 14 -2.20 -6.25 -3.42
C VAL A 14 -2.31 -7.76 -3.58
N ASN A 15 -3.30 -8.38 -2.95
CA ASN A 15 -3.47 -9.84 -2.92
C ASN A 15 -3.49 -10.48 -4.31
N THR A 16 -4.03 -9.79 -5.32
CA THR A 16 -4.09 -10.25 -6.71
C THR A 16 -2.77 -10.12 -7.48
N ASN A 17 -1.80 -9.35 -6.95
CA ASN A 17 -0.49 -9.16 -7.57
C ASN A 17 0.62 -9.02 -6.53
N PRO A 18 1.04 -10.11 -5.87
CA PRO A 18 2.06 -10.09 -4.82
C PRO A 18 3.47 -9.74 -5.32
N LYS A 19 3.71 -9.73 -6.64
CA LYS A 19 5.00 -9.37 -7.24
C LYS A 19 5.28 -7.87 -7.13
N VAL A 20 4.24 -7.05 -7.07
CA VAL A 20 4.36 -5.59 -6.99
C VAL A 20 4.33 -5.18 -5.53
N LYS A 21 5.52 -4.87 -5.00
CA LYS A 21 5.67 -4.31 -3.66
C LYS A 21 5.55 -2.80 -3.69
N MET A 22 4.86 -2.26 -2.70
CA MET A 22 4.54 -0.84 -2.60
C MET A 22 4.80 -0.37 -1.18
N ASN A 23 5.16 0.90 -1.03
CA ASN A 23 5.40 1.50 0.29
C ASN A 23 4.18 2.31 0.72
N VAL A 24 3.71 2.07 1.94
CA VAL A 24 2.64 2.86 2.55
C VAL A 24 3.16 4.26 2.84
N ILE A 25 2.49 5.28 2.31
CA ILE A 25 2.83 6.69 2.52
C ILE A 25 1.87 7.41 3.47
N GLY A 26 0.68 6.84 3.70
CA GLY A 26 -0.32 7.39 4.61
C GLY A 26 -1.64 6.64 4.56
N ILE A 27 -2.62 7.16 5.30
CA ILE A 27 -4.00 6.68 5.32
C ILE A 27 -4.88 7.90 4.98
N THR A 28 -5.80 7.74 4.04
CA THR A 28 -6.71 8.82 3.63
C THR A 28 -7.78 9.07 4.71
N SER A 29 -8.49 10.20 4.63
CA SER A 29 -9.63 10.49 5.52
C SER A 29 -10.73 9.42 5.46
N ASN A 30 -10.81 8.70 4.34
CA ASN A 30 -11.80 7.65 4.11
C ASN A 30 -11.32 6.27 4.62
N GLY A 31 -10.14 6.20 5.24
CA GLY A 31 -9.58 4.96 5.78
C GLY A 31 -8.88 4.07 4.76
N GLU A 32 -8.68 4.55 3.53
CA GLU A 32 -7.89 3.84 2.51
C GLU A 32 -6.40 4.01 2.75
N ILE A 33 -5.62 3.01 2.38
CA ILE A 33 -4.17 3.03 2.50
C ILE A 33 -3.57 3.63 1.23
N SER A 34 -2.96 4.81 1.35
CA SER A 34 -2.19 5.41 0.26
C SER A 34 -0.82 4.76 0.18
N VAL A 35 -0.48 4.28 -1.01
CA VAL A 35 0.79 3.61 -1.29
C VAL A 35 1.51 4.29 -2.45
N MET A 36 2.81 4.05 -2.51
CA MET A 36 3.72 4.53 -3.53
C MET A 36 4.49 3.37 -4.13
N TYR A 37 4.62 3.37 -5.45
CA TYR A 37 5.30 2.33 -6.21
C TYR A 37 5.90 2.88 -7.51
N PHE A 38 6.73 2.07 -8.16
CA PHE A 38 7.28 2.37 -9.47
C PHE A 38 6.56 1.55 -10.53
N LYS A 39 6.02 2.23 -11.54
CA LYS A 39 5.51 1.60 -12.76
C LYS A 39 6.69 1.21 -13.67
N PRO A 40 6.47 0.30 -14.65
CA PRO A 40 7.44 0.08 -15.72
C PRO A 40 7.93 1.40 -16.32
N GLY A 41 9.22 1.51 -16.58
CA GLY A 41 9.86 2.76 -16.98
C GLY A 41 10.24 3.69 -15.82
N PHE A 42 10.31 3.18 -14.59
CA PHE A 42 10.74 3.92 -13.38
C PHE A 42 9.89 5.15 -13.04
N VAL A 43 8.66 5.21 -13.54
CA VAL A 43 7.73 6.30 -13.23
C VAL A 43 7.15 6.07 -11.84
N ARG A 44 7.42 7.01 -10.92
CA ARG A 44 6.84 7.02 -9.57
C ARG A 44 5.34 7.27 -9.67
N ALA A 45 4.54 6.41 -9.06
CA ALA A 45 3.09 6.54 -8.97
C ALA A 45 2.62 6.36 -7.53
N SER A 46 1.44 6.91 -7.24
CA SER A 46 0.70 6.64 -6.01
C SER A 46 -0.71 6.17 -6.32
N SER A 47 -1.27 5.38 -5.43
CA SER A 47 -2.66 4.93 -5.49
C SER A 47 -3.17 4.68 -4.07
N SER A 48 -4.48 4.68 -3.89
CA SER A 48 -5.12 4.34 -2.61
C SER A 48 -5.87 3.03 -2.77
N PHE A 49 -5.82 2.20 -1.74
CA PHE A 49 -6.48 0.90 -1.71
C PHE A 49 -7.21 0.68 -0.40
N ILE A 50 -8.31 -0.08 -0.43
CA ILE A 50 -8.95 -0.53 0.80
C ILE A 50 -8.00 -1.47 1.57
N PRO A 51 -7.95 -1.40 2.91
CA PRO A 51 -7.02 -2.20 3.72
C PRO A 51 -7.12 -3.71 3.52
N GLU A 52 -8.30 -4.23 3.18
CA GLU A 52 -8.63 -5.65 3.09
C GLU A 52 -7.92 -6.35 1.92
N ILE A 53 -7.64 -5.61 0.84
CA ILE A 53 -6.97 -6.16 -0.35
C ILE A 53 -5.45 -6.11 -0.25
N LEU A 54 -4.92 -5.49 0.81
CA LEU A 54 -3.49 -5.36 1.04
C LEU A 54 -2.99 -6.40 2.03
N THR A 55 -1.79 -6.90 1.78
CA THR A 55 -1.05 -7.76 2.70
C THR A 55 0.32 -7.16 3.00
N LEU A 56 0.70 -7.19 4.28
CA LEU A 56 2.03 -6.80 4.74
C LEU A 56 3.09 -7.80 4.25
N VAL A 57 4.19 -7.29 3.73
CA VAL A 57 5.39 -8.09 3.49
C VAL A 57 6.03 -8.39 4.85
N LYS A 58 5.93 -9.65 5.31
CA LYS A 58 6.68 -10.11 6.48
C LYS A 58 8.17 -10.15 6.14
N LYS A 59 8.99 -9.59 7.03
CA LYS A 59 10.45 -9.80 7.00
C LYS A 59 10.77 -11.16 7.61
#